data_AF-A0A9D7A7B2-F1
#
_entry.id   AF-A0A9D7A7B2-F1
#
_cell.length_a   1.000
_cell.length_b   1.000
_cell.length_c   1.000
_cell.angle_alpha   90.00
_cell.angle_beta   90.00
_cell.angle_gamma   90.00
#
_symmetry.space_group_name_H-M   'P 1'
#
loop_
_entity.id
_entity.type
_entity.pdbx_description
1 polymer ?
#
loop_
_entity_poly.entity_id
_entity_poly.type
_entity_poly.pdbx_seq_one_letter_code
_entity_poly.pdbx_strand_id
1 'polypeptide(L)'
;MAAAQETVILQGHIIDSLILAKVLDTIHMMGGTYDVREMKVGASRKDPSQTRILVRAPSAKLLDEILAAIQPHGAMAERESDCAVEPAPADGILPEDFYATTHLPTQVRLNGRWVDVEGIEMDVAIVVNPAGRAAKAVPMHEVKQGDRIVVGRSGVRVVPLERPKERDVFGFMEAQVSSERP
;
A
#
# COMPACT_ATOMS: atom_id res chain seq x y z
N MET A 1 -23.59 17.08 -4.09
CA MET A 1 -22.41 16.31 -4.55
C MET A 1 -22.44 14.98 -3.82
N ALA A 2 -22.31 13.87 -4.53
CA ALA A 2 -22.40 12.54 -3.92
C ALA A 2 -21.16 12.32 -3.03
N ALA A 3 -21.37 12.07 -1.75
CA ALA A 3 -20.30 11.68 -0.85
C ALA A 3 -19.75 10.33 -1.33
N ALA A 4 -18.45 10.28 -1.64
CA ALA A 4 -17.78 9.05 -1.99
C ALA A 4 -17.36 8.34 -0.70
N GLN A 5 -17.45 7.01 -0.69
CA GLN A 5 -17.05 6.20 0.45
C GLN A 5 -16.41 4.89 0.00
N GLU A 6 -15.40 4.45 0.74
CA GLU A 6 -14.74 3.16 0.54
C GLU A 6 -14.40 2.56 1.91
N THR A 7 -14.63 1.25 2.07
CA THR A 7 -14.15 0.55 3.27
C THR A 7 -12.72 0.14 3.04
N VAL A 8 -11.83 0.42 3.99
CA VAL A 8 -10.46 -0.07 4.00
C VAL A 8 -10.20 -1.03 5.15
N ILE A 9 -9.36 -2.01 4.89
CA ILE A 9 -8.87 -3.02 5.82
C ILE A 9 -7.41 -2.70 6.12
N LEU A 10 -7.08 -2.70 7.40
CA LEU A 10 -5.71 -2.61 7.91
C LEU A 10 -5.42 -3.89 8.69
N GLN A 11 -4.29 -4.54 8.41
CA GLN A 11 -3.89 -5.79 9.07
C GLN A 11 -2.41 -5.76 9.43
N GLY A 12 -2.06 -6.34 10.58
CA GLY A 12 -0.70 -6.46 11.08
C GLY A 12 -0.58 -5.96 12.53
N HIS A 13 0.62 -5.54 12.94
CA HIS A 13 0.84 -4.95 14.28
C HIS A 13 0.39 -3.48 14.33
N ILE A 14 -0.84 -3.20 13.92
CA ILE A 14 -1.35 -1.85 13.63
C ILE A 14 -1.46 -0.93 14.85
N ILE A 15 -1.51 -1.49 16.06
CA ILE A 15 -1.57 -0.75 17.33
C ILE A 15 -0.15 -0.35 17.75
N ASP A 16 0.72 -1.33 17.99
CA ASP A 16 2.10 -1.13 18.45
C ASP A 16 2.96 -0.28 17.49
N SER A 17 2.71 -0.41 16.19
CA SER A 17 3.44 0.33 15.16
C SER A 17 2.94 1.76 14.97
N LEU A 18 1.84 2.15 15.65
CA LEU A 18 1.11 3.40 15.46
C LEU A 18 0.61 3.60 14.01
N ILE A 19 0.54 2.53 13.21
CA ILE A 19 0.00 2.58 11.84
C ILE A 19 -1.46 3.02 11.86
N LEU A 20 -2.26 2.50 12.81
CA LEU A 20 -3.66 2.88 12.94
C LEU A 20 -3.79 4.40 13.16
N ALA A 21 -3.08 4.94 14.14
CA ALA A 21 -3.10 6.37 14.43
C ALA A 21 -2.69 7.21 13.22
N LYS A 22 -1.58 6.85 12.56
CA LYS A 22 -1.11 7.52 11.34
C LYS A 22 -2.15 7.53 10.23
N VAL A 23 -2.81 6.40 9.97
CA VAL A 23 -3.83 6.32 8.91
C VAL A 23 -5.03 7.21 9.24
N LEU A 24 -5.52 7.17 10.48
CA LEU A 24 -6.64 8.01 10.91
C LEU A 24 -6.30 9.51 10.84
N ASP A 25 -5.09 9.88 11.26
CA ASP A 25 -4.59 11.25 11.18
C ASP A 25 -4.46 11.72 9.71
N THR A 26 -3.90 10.89 8.83
CA THR A 26 -3.79 11.19 7.39
C THR A 26 -5.16 11.42 6.77
N ILE A 27 -6.16 10.58 7.06
CA ILE A 27 -7.53 10.76 6.57
C ILE A 27 -8.09 12.12 7.03
N HIS A 28 -7.92 12.45 8.31
CA HIS A 28 -8.43 13.69 8.88
C HIS A 28 -7.74 14.94 8.30
N MET A 29 -6.40 14.93 8.20
CA MET A 29 -5.61 16.04 7.66
C MET A 29 -5.95 16.37 6.21
N MET A 30 -6.33 15.37 5.42
CA MET A 30 -6.76 15.54 4.02
C MET A 30 -8.23 15.95 3.88
N GLY A 31 -8.95 16.18 4.98
CA GLY A 31 -10.36 16.59 4.96
C GLY A 31 -11.35 15.43 4.75
N GLY A 32 -10.89 14.19 4.91
CA GLY A 32 -11.74 13.01 4.98
C GLY A 32 -12.34 12.80 6.36
N THR A 33 -13.38 11.97 6.41
CA THR A 33 -13.96 11.46 7.67
C THR A 33 -13.92 9.94 7.67
N TYR A 34 -13.93 9.33 8.86
CA TYR A 34 -13.85 7.88 8.97
C TYR A 34 -14.79 7.33 10.04
N ASP A 35 -15.29 6.11 9.83
CA ASP A 35 -15.98 5.30 10.83
C ASP A 35 -15.23 3.98 11.02
N VAL A 36 -14.73 3.69 12.23
CA VAL A 36 -14.19 2.35 12.54
C VAL A 36 -15.36 1.38 12.71
N ARG A 37 -15.48 0.40 11.80
CA ARG A 37 -16.62 -0.53 11.75
C ARG A 37 -16.38 -1.80 12.56
N GLU A 38 -15.18 -2.34 12.49
CA GLU A 38 -14.79 -3.56 13.20
C GLU A 38 -13.32 -3.47 13.57
N MET A 39 -12.96 -3.91 14.76
CA MET A 39 -11.57 -4.03 15.19
C MET A 39 -11.38 -5.34 15.94
N LYS A 40 -10.46 -6.17 15.45
CA LYS A 40 -10.01 -7.40 16.09
C LYS A 40 -8.59 -7.17 16.58
N VAL A 41 -8.42 -7.20 17.89
CA VAL A 41 -7.13 -7.06 18.53
C VAL A 41 -6.53 -8.45 18.74
N GLY A 42 -5.28 -8.62 18.34
CA GLY A 42 -4.52 -9.84 18.60
C GLY A 42 -4.44 -10.11 20.11
N ALA A 43 -4.54 -11.37 20.52
CA ALA A 43 -4.54 -11.74 21.94
C ALA A 43 -3.19 -11.48 22.61
N SER A 44 -2.11 -11.63 21.85
CA SER A 44 -0.76 -11.30 22.25
C SER A 44 -0.13 -10.26 21.33
N ARG A 45 1.00 -9.69 21.77
CA ARG A 45 1.81 -8.76 20.98
C ARG A 45 2.27 -9.34 19.62
N LYS A 46 2.32 -10.67 19.50
CA LYS A 46 2.72 -11.38 18.27
C LYS A 46 1.56 -11.66 17.33
N ASP A 47 0.32 -11.51 17.79
CA ASP A 47 -0.84 -11.80 16.97
C ASP A 47 -1.22 -10.55 16.15
N PRO A 48 -1.43 -10.68 14.83
CA PRO A 48 -1.82 -9.55 14.00
C PRO A 48 -3.20 -9.04 14.44
N SER A 49 -3.31 -7.72 14.54
CA SER A 49 -4.59 -7.05 14.71
C SER A 49 -5.14 -6.67 13.34
N GLN A 50 -6.46 -6.61 13.23
CA GLN A 50 -7.17 -6.25 12.01
C GLN A 50 -8.22 -5.19 12.31
N THR A 51 -8.36 -4.19 11.45
CA THR A 51 -9.43 -3.20 11.57
C THR A 51 -10.06 -2.91 10.21
N ARG A 52 -11.37 -2.64 10.22
CA ARG A 52 -12.16 -2.18 9.08
C ARG A 52 -12.60 -0.75 9.33
N ILE A 53 -12.26 0.14 8.40
CA ILE A 53 -12.51 1.57 8.52
C ILE A 53 -13.26 2.02 7.26
N LEU A 54 -14.43 2.59 7.43
CA LEU A 54 -15.15 3.24 6.34
C LEU A 54 -14.63 4.66 6.18
N VAL A 55 -13.96 4.95 5.08
CA VAL A 55 -13.47 6.29 4.73
C VAL A 55 -14.52 6.99 3.88
N ARG A 56 -14.80 8.27 4.18
CA ARG A 56 -15.75 9.10 3.45
C ARG A 56 -15.09 10.41 3.05
N ALA A 57 -15.34 10.84 1.81
CA ALA A 57 -14.86 12.12 1.28
C ALA A 57 -15.98 12.87 0.52
N PRO A 58 -15.90 14.22 0.42
CA PRO A 58 -16.90 15.01 -0.30
C PRO A 58 -16.90 14.78 -1.83
N SER A 59 -15.83 14.21 -2.39
CA SER A 59 -15.68 13.91 -3.81
C SER A 59 -14.91 12.59 -4.03
N ALA A 60 -15.13 11.94 -5.18
CA ALA A 60 -14.39 10.74 -5.58
C ALA A 60 -12.89 11.02 -5.72
N LYS A 61 -12.52 12.16 -6.31
CA LYS A 61 -11.11 12.56 -6.45
C LYS A 61 -10.40 12.66 -5.10
N LEU A 62 -11.02 13.28 -4.10
CA LEU A 62 -10.42 13.37 -2.77
C LEU A 62 -10.34 12.00 -2.10
N LEU A 63 -11.34 11.15 -2.28
CA LEU A 63 -11.29 9.77 -1.78
C LEU A 63 -10.09 9.04 -2.37
N ASP A 64 -9.86 9.12 -3.67
CA ASP A 64 -8.73 8.47 -4.33
C ASP A 64 -7.38 9.00 -3.83
N GLU A 65 -7.27 10.32 -3.60
CA GLU A 65 -6.08 10.94 -3.00
C GLU A 65 -5.84 10.44 -1.56
N ILE A 66 -6.89 10.35 -0.74
CA ILE A 66 -6.80 9.81 0.62
C ILE A 66 -6.38 8.34 0.60
N LEU A 67 -7.03 7.51 -0.22
CA LEU A 67 -6.72 6.09 -0.37
C LEU A 67 -5.26 5.89 -0.82
N ALA A 68 -4.79 6.70 -1.76
CA ALA A 68 -3.40 6.72 -2.20
C ALA A 68 -2.41 7.09 -1.09
N ALA A 69 -2.78 8.01 -0.20
CA ALA A 69 -1.93 8.43 0.92
C ALA A 69 -1.84 7.40 2.04
N ILE A 70 -2.89 6.60 2.26
CA ILE A 70 -2.93 5.59 3.34
C ILE A 70 -2.46 4.20 2.88
N GLN A 71 -2.46 3.90 1.58
CA GLN A 71 -2.00 2.63 1.03
C GLN A 71 -0.55 2.26 1.42
N PRO A 72 0.44 3.20 1.43
CA PRO A 72 1.80 2.90 1.87
C PRO A 72 1.91 2.47 3.34
N HIS A 73 0.88 2.73 4.14
CA HIS A 73 0.77 2.28 5.52
C HIS A 73 0.08 0.92 5.67
N GLY A 74 -0.23 0.25 4.55
CA GLY A 74 -0.86 -1.08 4.53
C GLY A 74 -2.39 -1.05 4.57
N ALA A 75 -3.02 0.11 4.38
CA ALA A 75 -4.48 0.19 4.23
C ALA A 75 -4.89 -0.31 2.84
N MET A 76 -5.90 -1.17 2.80
CA MET A 76 -6.36 -1.86 1.59
C MET A 76 -7.85 -1.63 1.38
N ALA A 77 -8.31 -1.29 0.18
CA ALA A 77 -9.76 -1.28 -0.08
C ALA A 77 -10.38 -2.68 0.11
N GLU A 78 -11.54 -2.76 0.77
CA GLU A 78 -12.30 -3.99 0.98
C GLU A 78 -12.96 -4.48 -0.32
N ARG A 79 -13.29 -3.56 -1.24
CA ARG A 79 -13.67 -3.95 -2.59
C ARG A 79 -12.45 -4.43 -3.34
N GLU A 80 -12.32 -5.74 -3.23
CA GLU A 80 -11.16 -6.49 -3.60
C GLU A 80 -11.29 -6.76 -5.12
N SER A 81 -10.75 -5.88 -5.98
CA SER A 81 -10.71 -6.08 -7.43
C SER A 81 -9.35 -6.59 -7.88
N ASP A 82 -9.31 -7.31 -9.00
CA ASP A 82 -8.04 -7.61 -9.67
C ASP A 82 -7.37 -6.31 -10.13
N CYS A 83 -6.04 -6.34 -10.24
CA CYS A 83 -5.31 -5.17 -10.71
C CYS A 83 -5.55 -4.90 -12.19
N ALA A 84 -5.60 -3.62 -12.55
CA ALA A 84 -5.67 -3.20 -13.93
C ALA A 84 -4.27 -3.34 -14.56
N VAL A 85 -4.22 -3.79 -15.80
CA VAL A 85 -2.97 -3.92 -16.56
C VAL A 85 -3.10 -3.33 -17.95
N GLU A 86 -2.08 -2.61 -18.38
CA GLU A 86 -2.00 -2.00 -19.71
C GLU A 86 -0.71 -2.43 -20.40
N PRO A 87 -0.72 -2.60 -21.74
CA PRO A 87 0.49 -2.90 -22.48
C PRO A 87 1.42 -1.68 -22.50
N ALA A 88 2.71 -1.91 -22.29
CA ALA A 88 3.73 -0.88 -22.48
C ALA A 88 3.72 -0.38 -23.94
N PRO A 89 3.63 0.94 -24.19
CA PRO A 89 3.48 1.49 -25.54
C PRO A 89 4.72 1.29 -26.43
N ALA A 90 5.92 1.28 -25.83
CA ALA A 90 7.19 1.01 -26.50
C ALA A 90 8.23 0.48 -25.51
N ASP A 91 9.36 -0.02 -26.02
CA ASP A 91 10.53 -0.37 -25.21
C ASP A 91 10.95 0.83 -24.35
N GLY A 92 11.12 0.61 -23.05
CA GLY A 92 11.54 1.64 -22.11
C GLY A 92 10.46 2.66 -21.73
N ILE A 93 9.20 2.49 -22.16
CA ILE A 93 8.11 3.44 -21.89
C ILE A 93 7.00 2.77 -21.07
N LEU A 94 6.61 3.41 -19.97
CA LEU A 94 5.52 2.98 -19.08
C LEU A 94 4.19 3.66 -19.48
N PRO A 95 3.04 3.00 -19.26
CA PRO A 95 1.73 3.65 -19.35
C PRO A 95 1.61 4.84 -18.39
N GLU A 96 0.71 5.79 -18.70
CA GLU A 96 0.55 7.04 -17.93
C GLU A 96 0.23 6.81 -16.45
N ASP A 97 -0.71 5.90 -16.15
CA ASP A 97 -1.17 5.58 -14.80
C ASP A 97 -0.44 4.40 -14.16
N PHE A 98 0.81 4.12 -14.53
CA PHE A 98 1.56 2.98 -13.95
C PHE A 98 1.69 3.09 -12.42
N TYR A 99 1.62 1.94 -11.74
CA TYR A 99 1.92 1.88 -10.31
C TYR A 99 3.43 1.90 -10.08
N ALA A 100 3.94 3.00 -9.53
CA ALA A 100 5.33 3.09 -9.06
C ALA A 100 5.49 2.38 -7.71
N THR A 101 6.38 1.39 -7.66
CA THR A 101 6.61 0.60 -6.45
C THR A 101 7.34 1.37 -5.36
N THR A 102 7.19 0.90 -4.12
CA THR A 102 8.04 1.29 -2.99
C THR A 102 9.08 0.20 -2.73
N HIS A 103 10.01 0.42 -1.79
CA HIS A 103 10.93 -0.61 -1.33
C HIS A 103 10.27 -1.71 -0.45
N LEU A 104 8.99 -1.58 -0.12
CA LEU A 104 8.28 -2.49 0.77
C LEU A 104 7.71 -3.69 0.00
N PRO A 105 7.67 -4.90 0.61
CA PRO A 105 7.05 -6.07 -0.01
C PRO A 105 5.65 -5.76 -0.51
N THR A 106 5.37 -6.08 -1.77
CA THR A 106 4.12 -5.72 -2.45
C THR A 106 3.50 -6.96 -3.07
N GLN A 107 2.18 -7.06 -3.02
CA GLN A 107 1.40 -8.11 -3.65
C GLN A 107 0.38 -7.49 -4.60
N VAL A 108 0.13 -8.15 -5.73
CA VAL A 108 -0.90 -7.78 -6.70
C VAL A 108 -1.97 -8.85 -6.80
N ARG A 109 -3.21 -8.44 -7.03
CA ARG A 109 -4.33 -9.36 -7.16
C ARG A 109 -4.56 -9.72 -8.62
N LEU A 110 -4.36 -10.99 -8.94
CA LEU A 110 -4.51 -11.55 -10.28
C LEU A 110 -5.48 -12.74 -10.22
N ASN A 111 -6.54 -12.70 -11.03
CA ASN A 111 -7.55 -13.76 -11.13
C ASN A 111 -8.11 -14.17 -9.75
N GLY A 112 -8.42 -13.16 -8.91
CA GLY A 112 -8.95 -13.34 -7.57
C GLY A 112 -7.92 -13.73 -6.51
N ARG A 113 -6.64 -13.92 -6.86
CA ARG A 113 -5.58 -14.36 -5.94
C ARG A 113 -4.52 -13.30 -5.73
N TRP A 114 -4.05 -13.16 -4.50
CA TRP A 114 -2.89 -12.33 -4.17
C TRP A 114 -1.61 -13.05 -4.56
N VAL A 115 -0.77 -12.36 -5.33
CA VAL A 115 0.50 -12.86 -5.87
C VAL A 115 1.61 -11.90 -5.42
N ASP A 116 2.69 -12.45 -4.87
CA ASP A 116 3.88 -11.69 -4.50
C ASP A 116 4.55 -11.10 -5.74
N VAL A 117 4.95 -9.84 -5.64
CA VAL A 117 5.79 -9.20 -6.65
C VAL A 117 7.24 -9.55 -6.36
N GLU A 118 7.86 -10.26 -7.29
CA GLU A 118 9.26 -10.66 -7.16
C GLU A 118 10.21 -9.49 -7.45
N GLY A 119 11.33 -9.43 -6.75
CA GLY A 119 12.41 -8.47 -7.02
C GLY A 119 12.04 -7.02 -6.71
N ILE A 120 11.24 -6.78 -5.67
CA ILE A 120 10.80 -5.43 -5.28
C ILE A 120 11.98 -4.48 -5.13
N GLU A 121 11.86 -3.35 -5.82
CA GLU A 121 12.71 -2.18 -5.73
C GLU A 121 11.81 -0.94 -5.65
N MET A 122 12.34 0.19 -5.17
CA MET A 122 11.63 1.46 -5.21
C MET A 122 11.67 2.06 -6.62
N ASP A 123 10.64 2.80 -7.01
CA ASP A 123 10.59 3.58 -8.25
C ASP A 123 10.66 2.73 -9.54
N VAL A 124 10.14 1.50 -9.50
CA VAL A 124 10.03 0.62 -10.68
C VAL A 124 8.58 0.23 -10.98
N ALA A 125 8.35 -0.36 -12.15
CA ALA A 125 7.03 -0.82 -12.56
C ALA A 125 6.80 -2.28 -12.19
N ILE A 126 5.54 -2.71 -12.13
CA ILE A 126 5.18 -4.12 -11.94
C ILE A 126 4.73 -4.71 -13.28
N VAL A 127 5.47 -5.70 -13.78
CA VAL A 127 5.12 -6.46 -14.99
C VAL A 127 4.42 -7.76 -14.57
N VAL A 128 3.26 -8.02 -15.16
CA VAL A 128 2.49 -9.26 -14.98
C VAL A 128 2.79 -10.21 -16.13
N ASN A 129 3.06 -11.47 -15.81
CA ASN A 129 3.29 -12.47 -16.85
C ASN A 129 2.05 -12.68 -17.74
N PRO A 130 2.20 -13.10 -19.01
CA PRO A 130 1.06 -13.28 -19.91
C PRO A 130 -0.03 -14.22 -19.36
N ALA A 131 0.36 -15.22 -18.57
CA ALA A 131 -0.56 -16.18 -17.94
C ALA A 131 -1.34 -15.60 -16.74
N GLY A 132 -1.02 -14.40 -16.24
CA GLY A 132 -1.69 -13.77 -15.10
C GLY A 132 -1.52 -14.52 -13.77
N ARG A 133 -0.34 -15.08 -13.54
CA ARG A 133 -0.02 -15.91 -12.36
C ARG A 133 1.23 -15.47 -11.59
N ALA A 134 2.05 -14.59 -12.17
CA ALA A 134 3.27 -14.10 -11.56
C ALA A 134 3.43 -12.61 -11.88
N ALA A 135 4.07 -11.88 -10.97
CA ALA A 135 4.37 -10.46 -11.11
C ALA A 135 5.83 -10.20 -10.71
N LYS A 136 6.51 -9.32 -11.43
CA LYS A 136 7.89 -8.94 -11.17
C LYS A 136 8.03 -7.42 -11.21
N ALA A 137 8.82 -6.87 -10.30
CA ALA A 137 9.26 -5.49 -10.35
C ALA A 137 10.38 -5.34 -11.41
N VAL A 138 10.21 -4.38 -12.32
CA VAL A 138 11.07 -4.20 -13.49
C VAL A 138 11.39 -2.70 -13.68
N PRO A 139 12.68 -2.32 -13.71
CA PRO A 139 13.09 -0.96 -14.01
C PRO A 139 12.63 -0.50 -15.39
N MET A 140 12.36 0.80 -15.54
CA MET A 140 11.83 1.36 -16.78
C MET A 140 12.62 0.95 -18.04
N HIS A 141 13.95 0.93 -17.96
CA HIS A 141 14.81 0.61 -19.11
C HIS A 141 14.78 -0.88 -19.53
N GLU A 142 14.28 -1.77 -18.69
CA GLU A 142 14.14 -3.20 -19.00
C GLU A 142 12.78 -3.56 -19.62
N VAL A 143 11.79 -2.66 -19.54
CA VAL A 143 10.43 -2.86 -20.06
C VAL A 143 10.44 -2.98 -21.59
N LYS A 144 9.70 -3.97 -22.10
CA LYS A 144 9.51 -4.23 -23.52
C LYS A 144 8.13 -3.82 -23.99
N GLN A 145 8.04 -3.40 -25.25
CA GLN A 145 6.75 -3.09 -25.87
C GLN A 145 5.77 -4.27 -25.72
N GLY A 146 4.57 -3.97 -25.24
CA GLY A 146 3.53 -4.97 -25.00
C GLY A 146 3.61 -5.69 -23.66
N ASP A 147 4.63 -5.45 -22.82
CA ASP A 147 4.63 -5.94 -21.44
C ASP A 147 3.39 -5.45 -20.69
N ARG A 148 2.77 -6.34 -19.91
CA ARG A 148 1.53 -6.03 -19.17
C ARG A 148 1.91 -5.34 -17.87
N ILE A 149 1.85 -4.02 -17.86
CA ILE A 149 2.21 -3.18 -16.71
C ILE A 149 1.00 -2.95 -15.82
N VAL A 150 1.16 -3.11 -14.50
CA VAL A 150 0.11 -2.76 -13.54
C VAL A 150 -0.10 -1.24 -13.52
N VAL A 151 -1.35 -0.84 -13.67
CA VAL A 151 -1.78 0.57 -13.64
C VAL A 151 -2.80 0.80 -12.52
N GLY A 152 -2.86 2.03 -12.03
CA GLY A 152 -3.68 2.41 -10.89
C GLY A 152 -3.26 1.73 -9.59
N ARG A 153 -4.14 1.78 -8.59
CA ARG A 153 -3.88 1.23 -7.24
C ARG A 153 -4.78 0.06 -6.88
N SER A 154 -5.82 -0.19 -7.67
CA SER A 154 -6.75 -1.30 -7.49
C SER A 154 -6.01 -2.62 -7.57
N GLY A 155 -6.30 -3.53 -6.64
CA GLY A 155 -5.64 -4.84 -6.60
C GLY A 155 -4.14 -4.80 -6.29
N VAL A 156 -3.62 -3.71 -5.70
CA VAL A 156 -2.22 -3.63 -5.23
C VAL A 156 -2.21 -3.42 -3.72
N ARG A 157 -1.46 -4.25 -2.99
CA ARG A 157 -1.28 -4.09 -1.54
C ARG A 157 0.19 -4.10 -1.16
N VAL A 158 0.55 -3.16 -0.28
CA VAL A 158 1.88 -3.08 0.32
C VAL A 158 1.81 -3.72 1.70
N VAL A 159 2.75 -4.61 1.99
CA VAL A 159 2.90 -5.24 3.30
C VAL A 159 3.92 -4.43 4.09
N PRO A 160 3.51 -3.71 5.16
CA PRO A 160 4.44 -2.92 5.96
C PRO A 160 5.49 -3.81 6.62
N LEU A 161 6.73 -3.32 6.70
CA LEU A 161 7.77 -3.99 7.48
C LEU A 161 7.42 -3.93 8.98
N GLU A 162 7.55 -5.06 9.66
CA GLU A 162 7.46 -5.09 11.12
C GLU A 162 8.57 -4.22 11.71
N ARG A 163 8.22 -3.37 12.69
CA ARG A 163 9.25 -2.64 13.44
C ARG A 163 10.16 -3.64 14.15
N PRO A 164 11.49 -3.42 14.16
CA PRO A 164 12.39 -4.19 15.00
C PRO A 164 11.91 -4.13 16.47
N LYS A 165 12.02 -5.27 17.14
CA LYS A 165 11.34 -5.59 18.41
C LYS A 165 11.78 -4.76 19.63
N GLU A 166 12.81 -3.93 19.49
CA GLU A 166 13.39 -3.16 20.59
C GLU A 166 13.39 -1.66 20.25
N ARG A 167 12.48 -0.94 20.88
CA ARG A 167 12.71 0.44 21.30
C ARG A 167 12.35 0.50 22.77
N ASP A 168 13.33 0.84 23.58
CA ASP A 168 13.08 1.13 24.99
C ASP A 168 12.19 2.38 25.08
N VAL A 169 11.33 2.45 26.10
CA VAL A 169 10.41 3.61 26.29
C VAL A 169 11.20 4.91 26.52
N PHE A 170 12.48 4.78 26.88
CA PHE A 170 13.41 5.86 27.12
C PHE A 170 14.80 5.50 26.57
N GLY A 171 15.34 6.33 25.67
CA GLY A 171 16.66 6.14 25.07
C GLY A 171 17.36 7.46 24.81
N PHE A 172 18.68 7.50 25.02
CA PHE A 172 19.52 8.65 24.64
C PHE A 172 20.05 8.47 23.22
N MET A 173 20.21 9.59 22.50
CA MET A 173 20.74 9.61 21.13
C MET A 173 19.96 8.74 20.13
N GLU A 174 18.62 8.66 20.22
CA GLU A 174 17.76 7.91 19.29
C GLU A 174 17.53 8.57 17.93
N ALA A 175 18.10 9.76 17.70
CA ALA A 175 17.95 10.48 16.45
C ALA A 175 18.38 9.61 15.26
N GLN A 176 17.55 9.59 14.19
CA GLN A 176 17.84 8.80 12.97
C GLN A 176 19.14 9.26 12.29
N VAL A 177 19.50 10.54 12.43
CA VAL A 177 20.75 11.11 11.96
C VAL A 177 21.27 12.04 13.06
N SER A 178 22.51 11.83 13.53
CA SER A 178 23.17 12.68 14.52
C SER A 178 24.68 12.68 14.27
N SER A 179 25.31 13.84 14.37
CA SER A 179 26.78 14.01 14.34
C SER A 179 27.48 13.46 15.59
N GLU A 180 26.72 13.12 16.63
CA GLU A 180 27.23 12.65 17.93
C GLU A 180 27.19 11.11 18.07
N ARG A 181 26.84 10.39 17.00
CA ARG A 181 27.00 8.92 16.94
C ARG A 181 28.36 8.55 16.32
N PRO A 182 29.14 7.64 16.92
CA PRO A 182 30.42 7.18 16.38
C PRO A 182 30.27 6.37 15.09
#